data_AF-A0A255XV64-F1
#
_entry.id   AF-A0A255XV64-F1
#
_cell.length_a   1.000
_cell.length_b   1.000
_cell.length_c   1.000
_cell.angle_alpha   90.00
_cell.angle_beta   90.00
_cell.angle_gamma   90.00
#
_symmetry.space_group_name_H-M   'P 1'
#
loop_
_entity.id
_entity.type
_entity.pdbx_description
1 polymer ?
#
loop_
_entity_poly.entity_id
_entity_poly.type
_entity_poly.pdbx_seq_one_letter_code
_entity_poly.pdbx_strand_id
1 'polypeptide(L)'
;MRAGYGTDTAVYAGSRSEYTVTYSAGSGGYIVKGRGYTDTLVSVERMKIGNDFYWIEDLAGLTKGVHRFYNKDTGTHFMTGSNQEAYQLRMNAANMEDEGMAFATASSTASSLEVFRFLNKSTGAYFYTISVDERNNIQKTLANFEYQGSSFRAYTKDSGPQEELYRFFNTATGSHFFTTSEAERDTIIGSLPTYKYEGVGFYVDVLS
;
A
#
# COMPACT_ATOMS: atom_id res chain seq x y z
N MET A 1 -25.23 14.20 -3.24
CA MET A 1 -24.42 15.44 -3.16
C MET A 1 -23.00 15.04 -3.49
N ARG A 2 -22.31 15.77 -4.38
CA ARG A 2 -20.94 15.45 -4.81
C ARG A 2 -19.99 15.76 -3.65
N ALA A 3 -19.24 14.78 -3.18
CA ALA A 3 -18.24 14.93 -2.13
C ALA A 3 -17.17 15.95 -2.58
N GLY A 4 -16.94 16.96 -1.74
CA GLY A 4 -15.96 18.00 -1.98
C GLY A 4 -14.56 17.53 -1.61
N TYR A 5 -13.55 18.17 -2.20
CA TYR A 5 -12.15 17.97 -1.86
C TYR A 5 -11.91 18.32 -0.37
N GLY A 6 -11.90 17.31 0.49
CA GLY A 6 -11.69 17.43 1.93
C GLY A 6 -11.68 16.05 2.58
N THR A 7 -11.02 15.91 3.74
CA THR A 7 -11.06 14.66 4.53
C THR A 7 -12.19 14.76 5.55
N ASP A 8 -13.26 14.00 5.34
CA ASP A 8 -14.41 13.97 6.23
C ASP A 8 -14.08 13.14 7.48
N THR A 9 -14.44 13.67 8.66
CA THR A 9 -14.07 13.08 9.94
C THR A 9 -15.27 12.95 10.86
N ALA A 10 -15.59 11.72 11.27
CA ALA A 10 -16.57 11.42 12.31
C ALA A 10 -15.90 11.43 13.69
N VAL A 11 -16.55 11.99 14.71
CA VAL A 11 -15.96 12.16 16.05
C VAL A 11 -16.65 11.26 17.07
N TYR A 12 -15.85 10.52 17.83
CA TYR A 12 -16.27 9.55 18.83
C TYR A 12 -15.58 9.83 20.17
N ALA A 13 -16.28 9.59 21.27
CA ALA A 13 -15.76 9.78 22.62
C ALA A 13 -15.12 8.50 23.18
N GLY A 14 -14.19 8.64 24.12
CA GLY A 14 -13.53 7.49 24.78
C GLY A 14 -12.25 7.07 24.07
N SER A 15 -12.00 5.77 24.06
CA SER A 15 -10.76 5.14 23.56
C SER A 15 -11.03 4.22 22.39
N ARG A 16 -10.03 4.02 21.52
CA ARG A 16 -10.15 3.19 20.32
C ARG A 16 -10.57 1.74 20.62
N SER A 17 -10.15 1.16 21.75
CA SER A 17 -10.48 -0.22 22.12
C SER A 17 -11.97 -0.46 22.41
N GLU A 18 -12.76 0.61 22.59
CA GLU A 18 -14.21 0.52 22.81
C GLU A 18 -15.01 0.37 21.51
N TYR A 19 -14.35 0.47 20.35
CA TYR A 19 -15.00 0.48 19.04
C TYR A 19 -14.55 -0.70 18.17
N THR A 20 -15.49 -1.27 17.43
CA THR A 20 -15.22 -2.12 16.27
C THR A 20 -15.67 -1.40 15.01
N VAL A 21 -14.92 -1.60 13.93
CA VAL A 21 -15.26 -1.04 12.63
C VAL A 21 -15.29 -2.19 11.64
N THR A 22 -16.25 -2.20 10.73
CA THR A 22 -16.41 -3.26 9.72
C THR A 22 -16.96 -2.66 8.45
N TYR A 23 -16.42 -3.01 7.29
CA TYR A 23 -16.99 -2.58 6.03
C TYR A 23 -18.29 -3.35 5.73
N SER A 24 -19.32 -2.65 5.24
CA SER A 24 -20.60 -3.21 4.82
C SER A 24 -20.88 -2.81 3.38
N ALA A 25 -20.70 -3.75 2.46
CA ALA A 25 -21.01 -3.55 1.04
C ALA A 25 -22.49 -3.18 0.82
N GLY A 26 -23.41 -3.73 1.62
CA GLY A 26 -24.84 -3.41 1.56
C GLY A 26 -25.16 -1.97 1.99
N SER A 27 -24.29 -1.34 2.78
CA SER A 27 -24.42 0.05 3.24
C SER A 27 -23.57 1.04 2.43
N GLY A 28 -22.67 0.54 1.57
CA GLY A 28 -21.72 1.36 0.82
C GLY A 28 -20.71 2.10 1.71
N GLY A 29 -20.40 1.57 2.89
CA GLY A 29 -19.58 2.27 3.88
C GLY A 29 -19.20 1.39 5.08
N TYR A 30 -18.77 2.03 6.16
CA TYR A 30 -18.28 1.36 7.36
C TYR A 30 -19.29 1.42 8.49
N ILE A 31 -19.48 0.30 9.16
CA ILE A 31 -20.26 0.19 10.37
C ILE A 31 -19.31 0.32 11.55
N VAL A 32 -19.55 1.31 12.40
CA VAL A 32 -18.86 1.50 13.67
C VAL A 32 -19.78 1.05 14.79
N LYS A 33 -19.33 0.14 15.65
CA LYS A 33 -20.06 -0.28 16.84
C LYS A 33 -19.23 0.00 18.08
N GLY A 34 -19.82 0.61 19.09
CA GLY A 34 -19.13 0.87 20.34
C GLY A 34 -20.03 1.60 21.33
N ARG A 35 -19.82 1.34 22.62
CA ARG A 35 -20.54 2.01 23.73
C ARG A 35 -22.07 1.97 23.61
N GLY A 36 -22.62 0.91 23.00
CA GLY A 36 -24.07 0.72 22.80
C GLY A 36 -24.64 1.37 21.53
N TYR A 37 -23.81 2.07 20.74
CA TYR A 37 -24.22 2.70 19.49
C TYR A 37 -23.75 1.91 18.27
N THR A 38 -24.45 2.12 17.15
CA THR A 38 -24.07 1.62 15.83
C THR A 38 -24.25 2.76 14.83
N ASP A 39 -23.15 3.19 14.22
CA ASP A 39 -23.13 4.24 13.21
C ASP A 39 -22.78 3.64 11.85
N THR A 40 -23.35 4.19 10.78
CA THR A 40 -22.97 3.86 9.40
C THR A 40 -22.30 5.08 8.79
N LEU A 41 -21.03 4.95 8.46
CA LEU A 41 -20.19 5.97 7.89
C LEU A 41 -20.06 5.75 6.39
N VAL A 42 -20.68 6.62 5.60
CA VAL A 42 -20.58 6.66 4.14
C VAL A 42 -19.94 7.99 3.76
N SER A 43 -18.95 7.97 2.86
CA SER A 43 -18.19 9.17 2.48
C SER A 43 -17.57 9.89 3.69
N VAL A 44 -17.07 9.11 4.66
CA VAL A 44 -16.24 9.59 5.75
C VAL A 44 -14.97 8.78 5.70
N GLU A 45 -13.83 9.45 5.71
CA GLU A 45 -12.53 8.78 5.59
C GLU A 45 -11.87 8.56 6.96
N ARG A 46 -12.15 9.43 7.94
CA ARG A 46 -11.55 9.36 9.27
C ARG A 46 -12.53 9.25 10.42
N MET A 47 -12.09 8.58 11.46
CA MET A 47 -12.63 8.61 12.81
C MET A 47 -11.67 9.33 13.73
N LYS A 48 -12.15 10.33 14.46
CA LYS A 48 -11.44 10.90 15.62
C LYS A 48 -11.97 10.22 16.87
N ILE A 49 -11.12 9.57 17.66
CA ILE A 49 -11.49 8.98 18.96
C ILE A 49 -10.61 9.62 20.03
N GLY A 50 -11.22 10.41 20.91
CA GLY A 50 -10.45 11.27 21.82
C GLY A 50 -9.67 12.34 21.04
N ASN A 51 -8.33 12.33 21.15
CA ASN A 51 -7.45 13.24 20.40
C ASN A 51 -6.84 12.60 19.14
N ASP A 52 -6.98 11.28 18.99
CA ASP A 52 -6.34 10.53 17.92
C ASP A 52 -7.25 10.43 16.70
N PHE A 53 -6.64 10.41 15.52
CA PHE A 53 -7.31 10.19 14.25
C PHE A 53 -6.95 8.81 13.70
N TYR A 54 -7.96 8.15 13.14
CA TYR A 54 -7.85 6.83 12.53
C TYR A 54 -8.51 6.90 11.16
N TRP A 55 -7.89 6.33 10.14
CA TRP A 55 -8.61 6.08 8.91
C TRP A 55 -9.56 4.90 9.15
N ILE A 56 -10.81 5.09 8.76
CA ILE A 56 -11.88 4.13 9.08
C ILE A 56 -11.56 2.76 8.50
N GLU A 57 -10.93 2.77 7.34
CA GLU A 57 -10.54 1.61 6.57
C GLU A 57 -9.49 0.74 7.29
N ASP A 58 -8.59 1.36 8.06
CA ASP A 58 -7.59 0.73 8.94
C ASP A 58 -8.26 0.01 10.09
N LEU A 59 -9.30 0.65 10.63
CA LEU A 59 -10.04 0.11 11.76
C LEU A 59 -10.90 -1.07 11.36
N ALA A 60 -11.32 -1.10 10.09
CA ALA A 60 -12.08 -2.19 9.52
C ALA A 60 -11.20 -3.43 9.23
N GLY A 61 -9.87 -3.28 9.20
CA GLY A 61 -8.96 -4.35 8.80
C GLY A 61 -9.26 -4.91 7.40
N LEU A 62 -9.95 -4.13 6.58
CA LEU A 62 -10.61 -4.58 5.35
C LEU A 62 -10.12 -3.84 4.10
N THR A 63 -9.19 -2.88 4.21
CA THR A 63 -8.54 -2.40 2.99
C THR A 63 -7.69 -3.53 2.45
N LYS A 64 -8.11 -4.03 1.30
CA LYS A 64 -7.18 -4.75 0.45
C LYS A 64 -6.20 -3.78 -0.21
N GLY A 65 -6.45 -2.47 -0.20
CA GLY A 65 -5.58 -1.49 -0.86
C GLY A 65 -4.13 -1.49 -0.36
N VAL A 66 -3.21 -1.37 -1.32
CA VAL A 66 -1.79 -1.07 -1.10
C VAL A 66 -1.57 0.39 -1.46
N HIS A 67 -1.17 1.18 -0.47
CA HIS A 67 -0.85 2.59 -0.64
C HIS A 67 0.51 2.75 -1.32
N ARG A 68 0.61 3.69 -2.26
CA ARG A 68 1.87 4.08 -2.91
C ARG A 68 2.21 5.51 -2.48
N PHE A 69 3.45 5.69 -2.03
CA PHE A 69 3.98 6.99 -1.63
C PHE A 69 5.18 7.35 -2.50
N TYR A 70 5.20 8.57 -3.00
CA TYR A 70 6.34 9.15 -3.69
C TYR A 70 7.24 9.90 -2.69
N ASN A 71 8.52 9.52 -2.61
CA ASN A 71 9.51 10.24 -1.83
C ASN A 71 10.09 11.39 -2.66
N LYS A 72 9.75 12.63 -2.30
CA LYS A 72 10.17 13.84 -3.01
C LYS A 72 11.67 14.14 -2.91
N ASP A 73 12.36 13.59 -1.92
CA ASP A 73 13.80 13.82 -1.73
C ASP A 73 14.63 12.88 -2.62
N THR A 74 14.18 11.64 -2.78
CA THR A 74 14.95 10.58 -3.47
C THR A 74 14.38 10.23 -4.86
N GLY A 75 13.15 10.63 -5.16
CA GLY A 75 12.41 10.19 -6.35
C GLY A 75 12.02 8.71 -6.33
N THR A 76 12.10 8.05 -5.17
CA THR A 76 11.77 6.62 -5.02
C THR A 76 10.35 6.44 -4.51
N HIS A 77 9.80 5.23 -4.67
CA HIS A 77 8.46 4.91 -4.20
C HIS A 77 8.51 3.96 -3.01
N PHE A 78 7.53 4.11 -2.14
CA PHE A 78 7.23 3.20 -1.03
C PHE A 78 5.83 2.65 -1.20
N MET A 79 5.67 1.35 -0.95
CA MET A 79 4.39 0.65 -1.01
C MET A 79 4.13 -0.03 0.32
N THR A 80 2.88 0.05 0.77
CA THR A 80 2.44 -0.65 1.99
C THR A 80 0.99 -1.07 1.94
N GLY A 81 0.74 -2.34 2.28
CA GLY A 81 -0.60 -2.82 2.61
C GLY A 81 -1.00 -2.54 4.06
N SER A 82 -0.11 -1.93 4.87
CA SER A 82 -0.38 -1.53 6.25
C SER A 82 -0.84 -0.10 6.29
N ASN A 83 -2.11 0.11 6.58
CA ASN A 83 -2.59 1.48 6.69
C ASN A 83 -2.06 2.22 7.92
N GLN A 84 -1.73 1.49 8.99
CA GLN A 84 -1.05 2.10 10.13
C GLN A 84 0.29 2.71 9.69
N GLU A 85 1.02 2.02 8.82
CA GLU A 85 2.26 2.54 8.23
C GLU A 85 1.99 3.72 7.29
N ALA A 86 1.00 3.62 6.41
CA ALA A 86 0.57 4.71 5.54
C ALA A 86 0.17 5.97 6.34
N TYR A 87 -0.50 5.79 7.48
CA TYR A 87 -0.83 6.88 8.40
C TYR A 87 0.42 7.52 9.02
N GLN A 88 1.35 6.71 9.53
CA GLN A 88 2.58 7.25 10.13
C GLN A 88 3.38 8.05 9.11
N LEU A 89 3.39 7.63 7.84
CA LEU A 89 4.03 8.39 6.75
C LEU A 89 3.32 9.72 6.50
N ARG A 90 1.99 9.72 6.36
CA ARG A 90 1.21 10.96 6.18
C ARG A 90 1.40 11.96 7.31
N MET A 91 1.55 11.48 8.54
CA MET A 91 1.66 12.36 9.72
C MET A 91 3.08 12.84 9.98
N ASN A 92 4.08 11.98 9.75
CA ASN A 92 5.43 12.20 10.27
C ASN A 92 6.51 12.30 9.18
N ALA A 93 6.18 12.01 7.90
CA ALA A 93 7.14 12.03 6.81
C ALA A 93 6.74 13.09 5.76
N ALA A 94 7.10 14.34 6.00
CA ALA A 94 6.73 15.48 5.12
C ALA A 94 7.26 15.37 3.67
N ASN A 95 8.29 14.55 3.45
CA ASN A 95 8.86 14.25 2.15
C ASN A 95 8.12 13.13 1.40
N MET A 96 7.24 12.38 2.08
CA MET A 96 6.45 11.31 1.49
C MET A 96 5.09 11.86 1.05
N GLU A 97 4.88 11.92 -0.25
CA GLU A 97 3.61 12.28 -0.86
C GLU A 97 2.77 11.03 -1.05
N ASP A 98 1.56 11.01 -0.48
CA ASP A 98 0.62 9.90 -0.66
C ASP A 98 -0.04 10.00 -2.04
N GLU A 99 0.22 9.02 -2.90
CA GLU A 99 -0.41 8.91 -4.22
C GLU A 99 -1.72 8.10 -4.17
N GLY A 100 -2.10 7.64 -2.97
CA GLY A 100 -3.29 6.83 -2.72
C GLY A 100 -3.06 5.33 -2.91
N MET A 101 -4.17 4.60 -2.97
CA MET A 101 -4.15 3.15 -3.23
C MET A 101 -3.84 2.89 -4.70
N ALA A 102 -2.79 2.12 -4.97
CA ALA A 102 -2.39 1.78 -6.33
C ALA A 102 -3.06 0.51 -6.86
N PHE A 103 -3.24 -0.49 -5.99
CA PHE A 103 -3.84 -1.79 -6.29
C PHE A 103 -4.31 -2.47 -5.00
N ALA A 104 -4.97 -3.63 -5.10
CA ALA A 104 -5.33 -4.43 -3.94
C ALA A 104 -4.32 -5.58 -3.71
N THR A 105 -3.94 -5.81 -2.44
CA THR A 105 -3.23 -7.01 -1.99
C THR A 105 -4.03 -8.25 -2.35
N ALA A 106 -3.31 -9.28 -2.80
CA ALA A 106 -3.89 -10.58 -3.07
C ALA A 106 -4.60 -11.15 -1.84
N SER A 107 -5.75 -11.77 -2.09
CA SER A 107 -6.52 -12.46 -1.06
C SER A 107 -5.71 -13.63 -0.47
N SER A 108 -5.69 -13.75 0.86
CA SER A 108 -4.93 -14.77 1.59
C SER A 108 -5.44 -16.17 1.28
N THR A 109 -4.79 -16.79 0.30
CA THR A 109 -5.13 -18.10 -0.29
C THR A 109 -3.85 -18.90 -0.51
N ALA A 110 -4.00 -20.21 -0.74
CA ALA A 110 -2.86 -21.10 -1.00
C ALA A 110 -2.04 -20.72 -2.26
N SER A 111 -2.62 -19.94 -3.19
CA SER A 111 -1.95 -19.46 -4.39
C SER A 111 -1.27 -18.10 -4.22
N SER A 112 -1.56 -17.36 -3.15
CA SER A 112 -0.95 -16.06 -2.85
C SER A 112 0.26 -16.23 -1.94
N LEU A 113 1.30 -15.43 -2.16
CA LEU A 113 2.52 -15.39 -1.35
C LEU A 113 2.73 -13.98 -0.81
N GLU A 114 3.53 -13.88 0.24
CA GLU A 114 3.95 -12.59 0.80
C GLU A 114 4.98 -11.91 -0.09
N VAL A 115 4.84 -10.60 -0.24
CA VAL A 115 5.83 -9.73 -0.87
C VAL A 115 6.68 -9.11 0.23
N PHE A 116 7.95 -9.46 0.21
CA PHE A 116 8.99 -9.02 1.13
C PHE A 116 9.52 -7.65 0.71
N ARG A 117 9.70 -6.74 1.67
CA ARG A 117 10.25 -5.41 1.44
C ARG A 117 11.63 -5.26 2.07
N PHE A 118 12.52 -4.58 1.36
CA PHE A 118 13.83 -4.20 1.84
C PHE A 118 14.07 -2.71 1.64
N LEU A 119 14.74 -2.05 2.59
CA LEU A 119 15.26 -0.70 2.44
C LEU A 119 16.74 -0.77 2.02
N ASN A 120 17.09 -0.20 0.88
CA ASN A 120 18.49 0.04 0.54
C ASN A 120 18.98 1.29 1.29
N LYS A 121 19.76 1.09 2.36
CA LYS A 121 20.24 2.17 3.25
C LYS A 121 21.15 3.18 2.56
N SER A 122 21.74 2.81 1.41
CA SER A 122 22.62 3.70 0.65
C SER A 122 21.85 4.70 -0.22
N THR A 123 20.64 4.34 -0.67
CA THR A 123 19.87 5.15 -1.63
C THR A 123 18.50 5.60 -1.11
N GLY A 124 18.01 5.02 -0.02
CA GLY A 124 16.64 5.22 0.45
C GLY A 124 15.58 4.54 -0.42
N ALA A 125 15.99 3.76 -1.43
CA ALA A 125 15.07 3.04 -2.29
C ALA A 125 14.54 1.77 -1.62
N TYR A 126 13.28 1.46 -1.87
CA TYR A 126 12.68 0.20 -1.44
C TYR A 126 12.75 -0.85 -2.57
N PHE A 127 13.06 -2.07 -2.18
CA PHE A 127 13.03 -3.24 -3.05
C PHE A 127 11.97 -4.22 -2.58
N TYR A 128 11.26 -4.83 -3.53
CA TYR A 128 10.16 -5.76 -3.27
C TYR A 128 10.43 -7.07 -3.98
N THR A 129 10.24 -8.18 -3.28
CA THR A 129 10.34 -9.52 -3.87
C THR A 129 9.31 -10.47 -3.28
N ILE A 130 8.69 -11.28 -4.11
CA ILE A 130 7.85 -12.42 -3.70
C ILE A 130 8.66 -13.71 -3.53
N SER A 131 9.91 -13.73 -4.03
CA SER A 131 10.76 -14.90 -4.01
C SER A 131 11.42 -15.05 -2.65
N VAL A 132 11.11 -16.17 -1.98
CA VAL A 132 11.74 -16.55 -0.71
C VAL A 132 13.25 -16.73 -0.87
N ASP A 133 13.69 -17.28 -2.01
CA ASP A 133 15.12 -17.48 -2.29
C ASP A 133 15.83 -16.14 -2.53
N GLU A 134 15.21 -15.21 -3.25
CA GLU A 134 15.76 -13.86 -3.44
C GLU A 134 15.84 -13.10 -2.11
N ARG A 135 14.78 -13.16 -1.29
CA ARG A 135 14.79 -12.61 0.08
C ARG A 135 15.97 -13.16 0.89
N ASN A 136 16.11 -14.48 0.94
CA ASN A 136 17.18 -15.13 1.70
C ASN A 136 18.57 -14.77 1.15
N ASN A 137 18.72 -14.69 -0.17
CA ASN A 137 19.98 -14.31 -0.80
C ASN A 137 20.35 -12.86 -0.50
N ILE A 138 19.41 -11.92 -0.59
CA ILE A 138 19.64 -10.51 -0.24
C ILE A 138 20.06 -10.38 1.22
N GLN A 139 19.34 -11.02 2.15
CA GLN A 139 19.69 -11.01 3.58
C GLN A 139 21.10 -11.55 3.85
N LYS A 140 21.54 -12.56 3.08
CA LYS A 140 22.85 -13.20 3.25
C LYS A 140 23.99 -12.41 2.60
N THR A 141 23.75 -11.75 1.47
CA THR A 141 24.82 -11.26 0.59
C THR A 141 24.88 -9.73 0.48
N LEU A 142 23.80 -9.00 0.77
CA LEU A 142 23.72 -7.55 0.56
C LEU A 142 23.53 -6.80 1.89
N ALA A 143 24.64 -6.49 2.57
CA ALA A 143 24.62 -5.85 3.90
C ALA A 143 24.01 -4.43 3.93
N ASN A 144 23.89 -3.76 2.77
CA ASN A 144 23.25 -2.45 2.66
C ASN A 144 21.72 -2.53 2.54
N PHE A 145 21.14 -3.71 2.36
CA PHE A 145 19.69 -3.92 2.32
C PHE A 145 19.18 -4.38 3.69
N GLU A 146 18.27 -3.60 4.26
CA GLU A 146 17.61 -3.90 5.52
C GLU A 146 16.25 -4.55 5.26
N TYR A 147 16.05 -5.77 5.77
CA TYR A 147 14.79 -6.48 5.65
C TYR A 147 13.72 -5.86 6.56
N GLN A 148 12.58 -5.49 5.97
CA GLN A 148 11.46 -4.87 6.70
C GLN A 148 10.25 -5.80 6.89
N GLY A 149 10.37 -7.07 6.51
CA GLY A 149 9.25 -8.01 6.60
C GLY A 149 8.37 -8.01 5.36
N SER A 150 7.16 -8.52 5.54
CA SER A 150 6.15 -8.68 4.49
C SER A 150 5.27 -7.42 4.44
N SER A 151 5.07 -6.87 3.25
CA SER A 151 4.35 -5.61 3.03
C SER A 151 2.91 -5.81 2.58
N PHE A 152 2.70 -6.74 1.64
CA PHE A 152 1.40 -7.14 1.10
C PHE A 152 1.53 -8.56 0.52
N ARG A 153 0.45 -9.11 -0.05
CA ARG A 153 0.46 -10.39 -0.77
C ARG A 153 0.25 -10.19 -2.26
N ALA A 154 0.83 -11.08 -3.06
CA ALA A 154 0.68 -11.12 -4.51
C ALA A 154 0.65 -12.58 -4.99
N TYR A 155 0.40 -12.77 -6.29
CA TYR A 155 0.51 -14.06 -6.97
C TYR A 155 1.77 -14.07 -7.86
N THR A 156 2.35 -15.24 -8.05
CA THR A 156 3.50 -15.45 -8.96
C THR A 156 3.10 -15.76 -10.40
N LYS A 157 1.81 -15.95 -10.63
CA LYS A 157 1.23 -16.27 -11.94
C LYS A 157 -0.13 -15.61 -12.06
N ASP A 158 -0.49 -15.28 -13.29
CA ASP A 158 -1.86 -14.94 -13.63
C ASP A 158 -2.78 -16.13 -13.34
N SER A 159 -3.94 -15.84 -12.74
CA SER A 159 -4.95 -16.85 -12.40
C SER A 159 -6.38 -16.36 -12.58
N GLY A 160 -6.62 -15.22 -13.26
CA GLY A 160 -7.95 -14.65 -13.44
C GLY A 160 -7.97 -13.12 -13.45
N PRO A 161 -8.84 -12.46 -12.65
CA PRO A 161 -9.09 -11.02 -12.75
C PRO A 161 -7.99 -10.17 -12.07
N GLN A 162 -6.75 -10.64 -12.05
CA GLN A 162 -5.63 -9.92 -11.43
C GLN A 162 -5.04 -8.88 -12.38
N GLU A 163 -4.33 -7.90 -11.81
CA GLU A 163 -3.52 -6.94 -12.57
C GLU A 163 -2.04 -7.35 -12.50
N GLU A 164 -1.32 -7.02 -13.57
CA GLU A 164 0.14 -7.17 -13.63
C GLU A 164 0.80 -6.02 -12.86
N LEU A 165 1.72 -6.34 -11.94
CA LEU A 165 2.61 -5.35 -11.33
C LEU A 165 3.94 -5.35 -12.07
N TYR A 166 4.11 -4.39 -12.97
CA TYR A 166 5.29 -4.20 -13.80
C TYR A 166 6.49 -3.78 -12.96
N ARG A 167 7.66 -4.37 -13.23
CA ARG A 167 8.92 -4.06 -12.55
C ARG A 167 9.92 -3.42 -13.51
N PHE A 168 10.60 -2.40 -13.02
CA PHE A 168 11.68 -1.73 -13.73
C PHE A 168 12.91 -1.58 -12.85
N PHE A 169 14.09 -1.73 -13.44
CA PHE A 169 15.37 -1.43 -12.81
C PHE A 169 15.92 -0.10 -13.33
N ASN A 170 16.10 0.88 -12.45
CA ASN A 170 16.76 2.14 -12.79
C ASN A 170 18.28 1.96 -12.70
N THR A 171 18.97 1.94 -13.85
CA THR A 171 20.42 1.72 -13.91
C THR A 171 21.23 2.90 -13.39
N ALA A 172 20.64 4.10 -13.28
CA ALA A 172 21.35 5.27 -12.76
C ALA A 172 21.43 5.26 -11.23
N THR A 173 20.39 4.76 -10.55
CA THR A 173 20.26 4.79 -9.09
C THR A 173 20.38 3.40 -8.44
N GLY A 174 20.25 2.33 -9.22
CA GLY A 174 20.14 0.96 -8.72
C GLY A 174 18.81 0.66 -8.01
N SER A 175 17.82 1.55 -8.10
CA SER A 175 16.49 1.35 -7.50
C SER A 175 15.55 0.59 -8.44
N HIS A 176 14.51 -0.02 -7.85
CA HIS A 176 13.43 -0.60 -8.62
C HIS A 176 12.19 0.30 -8.56
N PHE A 177 11.40 0.25 -9.62
CA PHE A 177 10.12 0.93 -9.73
C PHE A 177 9.03 -0.08 -10.09
N PHE A 178 7.84 0.11 -9.51
CA PHE A 178 6.72 -0.80 -9.66
C PHE A 178 5.44 -0.03 -9.99
N THR A 179 4.65 -0.53 -10.94
CA THR A 179 3.36 0.05 -11.30
C THR A 179 2.40 -1.00 -11.86
N THR A 180 1.10 -0.84 -11.60
CA THR A 180 0.04 -1.57 -12.31
C THR A 180 -0.49 -0.79 -13.52
N SER A 181 -0.12 0.49 -13.66
CA SER A 181 -0.57 1.35 -14.75
C SER A 181 0.18 1.04 -16.04
N GLU A 182 -0.53 0.52 -17.04
CA GLU A 182 0.02 0.30 -18.38
C GLU A 182 0.49 1.60 -19.04
N ALA A 183 -0.21 2.71 -18.81
CA ALA A 183 0.18 4.01 -19.35
C ALA A 183 1.50 4.52 -18.72
N GLU A 184 1.69 4.29 -17.42
CA GLU A 184 2.95 4.62 -16.73
C GLU A 184 4.08 3.70 -17.22
N ARG A 185 3.82 2.39 -17.36
CA ARG A 185 4.73 1.41 -17.96
C ARG A 185 5.19 1.89 -19.35
N ASP A 186 4.27 2.21 -20.23
CA ASP A 186 4.56 2.59 -21.62
C ASP A 186 5.30 3.93 -21.69
N THR A 187 4.97 4.87 -20.81
CA THR A 187 5.68 6.15 -20.68
C THR A 187 7.13 5.95 -20.25
N ILE A 188 7.38 5.09 -19.24
CA ILE A 188 8.73 4.79 -18.77
C ILE A 188 9.55 4.11 -19.88
N ILE A 189 8.97 3.12 -20.56
CA ILE A 189 9.61 2.43 -21.69
C ILE A 189 9.97 3.41 -22.81
N GLY A 190 9.05 4.31 -23.17
CA GLY A 190 9.22 5.23 -24.29
C GLY A 190 10.09 6.46 -23.99
N SER A 191 10.18 6.88 -22.73
CA SER A 191 10.69 8.21 -22.38
C SER A 191 11.86 8.22 -21.40
N LEU A 192 12.10 7.15 -20.63
CA LEU A 192 13.10 7.13 -19.56
C LEU A 192 14.21 6.08 -19.84
N PRO A 193 15.30 6.45 -20.54
CA PRO A 193 16.32 5.49 -21.01
C PRO A 193 17.14 4.84 -19.89
N THR A 194 17.12 5.40 -18.68
CA THR A 194 17.79 4.81 -17.52
C THR A 194 16.99 3.67 -16.87
N TYR A 195 15.72 3.51 -17.23
CA TYR A 195 14.87 2.44 -16.72
C TYR A 195 14.89 1.26 -17.69
N LYS A 196 15.26 0.09 -17.16
CA LYS A 196 15.16 -1.18 -17.86
C LYS A 196 13.89 -1.88 -17.43
N TYR A 197 12.99 -2.15 -18.37
CA TYR A 197 11.81 -2.98 -18.12
C TYR A 197 12.24 -4.42 -17.86
N GLU A 198 11.80 -4.97 -16.73
CA GLU A 198 12.11 -6.35 -16.31
C GLU A 198 10.92 -7.30 -16.51
N GLY A 199 9.77 -6.80 -16.98
CA GLY A 199 8.55 -7.58 -17.14
C GLY A 199 7.59 -7.45 -15.96
N VAL A 200 6.68 -8.41 -15.87
CA VAL A 200 5.77 -8.56 -14.74
C VAL A 200 6.56 -9.08 -13.55
N GLY A 201 6.61 -8.30 -12.47
CA GLY A 201 7.20 -8.74 -11.21
C GLY A 201 6.30 -9.78 -10.54
N PHE A 202 5.06 -9.38 -10.23
CA PHE A 202 4.03 -10.21 -9.58
C PHE A 202 2.64 -9.80 -10.09
N TYR A 203 1.59 -10.52 -9.68
CA TYR A 203 0.19 -10.20 -9.98
C TYR A 203 -0.57 -9.84 -8.71
N VAL A 204 -1.46 -8.86 -8.77
CA VAL A 204 -2.17 -8.28 -7.62
C VAL A 204 -3.68 -8.22 -7.88
N ASP A 205 -4.49 -8.08 -6.84
CA ASP A 205 -5.93 -7.93 -7.02
C ASP A 205 -6.24 -6.50 -7.51
N VAL A 206 -7.28 -6.34 -8.33
CA VAL A 206 -7.82 -5.03 -8.73
C VAL A 206 -8.43 -4.34 -7.50
N LEU A 207 -8.29 -3.01 -7.39
CA LEU A 207 -9.07 -2.23 -6.42
C LEU A 207 -10.57 -2.30 -6.77
N SER A 208 -11.35 -3.02 -5.97
CA SER A 208 -12.80 -3.22 -6.15
C SER A 208 -13.65 -2.30 -5.29
#